data_AF-A0AAJ2EL41-F1
#
_entry.id   AF-A0AAJ2EL41-F1
#
_cell.length_a   1.000
_cell.length_b   1.000
_cell.length_c   1.000
_cell.angle_alpha   90.00
_cell.angle_beta   90.00
_cell.angle_gamma   90.00
#
_symmetry.space_group_name_H-M   'P 1'
#
loop_
_entity.id
_entity.type
_entity.pdbx_description
1 polymer ?
#
loop_
_entity_poly.entity_id
_entity_poly.type
_entity_poly.pdbx_seq_one_letter_code
_entity_poly.pdbx_strand_id
1 'polypeptide(L)'
;MNLIVVSFEDFTKNPAGVRADAKPSPGLPDSWIDALLGAGAVFSRAYAAPGAVSTIGLRFPSCYHAEQFCLSVREVANLLGTRAHIHKVPAEHVRNTLEEATRHGESLV
;
A
#
# COMPACT_ATOMS: atom_id res chain seq x y z
N MET A 1 -11.35 1.07 -14.57
CA MET A 1 -10.46 1.67 -13.56
C MET A 1 -10.32 0.67 -12.42
N ASN A 2 -9.10 0.31 -12.00
CA ASN A 2 -8.91 -0.66 -10.91
C ASN A 2 -8.33 0.06 -9.69
N LEU A 3 -9.07 0.07 -8.60
CA LEU A 3 -8.62 0.66 -7.34
C LEU A 3 -8.24 -0.45 -6.38
N ILE A 4 -7.08 -0.28 -5.75
CA ILE A 4 -6.63 -1.14 -4.67
C ILE A 4 -6.21 -0.29 -3.49
N VAL A 5 -6.49 -0.80 -2.29
CA VAL A 5 -5.96 -0.28 -1.04
C VAL A 5 -5.04 -1.34 -0.47
N VAL A 6 -3.82 -0.95 -0.10
CA VAL A 6 -2.84 -1.83 0.52
C VAL A 6 -2.53 -1.32 1.90
N SER A 7 -2.66 -2.20 2.90
CA SER A 7 -2.29 -1.93 4.29
C SER A 7 -1.07 -2.77 4.65
N PHE A 8 -0.12 -2.18 5.36
CA PHE A 8 1.13 -2.81 5.78
C PHE A 8 1.09 -3.09 7.29
N GLU A 9 1.38 -4.33 7.65
CA GLU A 9 1.39 -4.76 9.05
C GLU A 9 2.63 -4.25 9.78
N ASP A 10 2.43 -3.67 10.96
CA ASP A 10 3.50 -3.18 11.82
C ASP A 10 4.09 -4.33 12.64
N PHE A 11 5.20 -4.89 12.17
CA PHE A 11 5.89 -5.96 12.88
C PHE A 11 6.85 -5.48 13.96
N THR A 12 7.02 -4.17 14.18
CA THR A 12 7.84 -3.68 15.31
C THR A 12 7.25 -4.07 16.67
N LYS A 13 5.93 -4.27 16.72
CA LYS A 13 5.19 -4.72 17.90
C LYS A 13 5.10 -6.24 18.02
N ASN A 14 5.30 -6.98 16.92
CA ASN A 14 5.29 -8.43 16.90
C ASN A 14 6.35 -8.99 15.93
N PRO A 15 7.63 -9.02 16.35
CA PRO A 15 8.73 -9.47 15.50
C PRO A 15 8.63 -10.92 15.05
N ALA A 16 7.89 -11.77 15.77
CA ALA A 16 7.73 -13.19 15.43
C ALA A 16 7.00 -13.42 14.09
N GLY A 17 6.28 -12.41 13.58
CA GLY A 17 5.57 -12.48 12.29
C GLY A 17 6.46 -12.24 11.06
N VAL A 18 7.70 -11.78 11.28
CA VAL A 18 8.64 -11.42 10.22
C VAL A 18 9.17 -12.66 9.49
N ARG A 19 9.46 -12.50 8.20
CA ARG A 19 9.97 -13.55 7.31
C ARG A 19 11.33 -13.15 6.74
N ALA A 20 12.00 -14.12 6.11
CA ALA A 20 13.24 -13.91 5.36
C ALA A 20 14.37 -13.24 6.17
N ASP A 21 14.45 -13.50 7.47
CA ASP A 21 15.41 -12.89 8.40
C ASP A 21 15.45 -11.35 8.34
N ALA A 22 14.37 -10.74 7.87
CA ALA A 22 14.28 -9.30 7.73
C ALA A 22 14.22 -8.61 9.09
N LYS A 23 14.64 -7.35 9.13
CA LYS A 23 14.45 -6.49 10.30
C LYS A 23 12.96 -6.10 10.37
N PRO A 24 12.28 -6.25 11.53
CA PRO A 24 10.90 -5.81 11.67
C PRO A 24 10.72 -4.33 11.31
N SER A 25 9.68 -4.03 10.53
CA SER A 25 9.37 -2.70 10.02
C SER A 25 7.94 -2.29 10.37
N PRO A 26 7.68 -0.99 10.66
CA PRO A 26 6.34 -0.50 10.95
C PRO A 26 5.46 -0.34 9.70
N GLY A 27 6.04 -0.50 8.51
CA GLY A 27 5.37 -0.37 7.22
C GLY A 27 6.33 -0.59 6.05
N LEU A 28 5.92 -0.21 4.84
CA LEU A 28 6.78 -0.29 3.65
C LEU A 28 7.51 1.05 3.41
N PRO A 29 8.80 1.07 3.08
CA PRO A 29 9.47 2.31 2.69
C PRO A 29 8.83 2.93 1.44
N ASP A 30 8.67 4.25 1.44
CA ASP A 30 8.03 5.01 0.34
C ASP A 30 8.70 4.80 -1.03
N SER A 31 10.03 4.79 -1.05
CA SER A 31 10.85 4.58 -2.25
C SER A 31 10.52 3.29 -2.98
N TRP A 32 10.14 2.24 -2.25
CA TRP A 32 9.73 0.96 -2.84
C TRP A 32 8.35 1.04 -3.49
N ILE A 33 7.43 1.84 -2.96
CA ILE A 33 6.14 2.08 -3.63
C ILE A 33 6.38 2.73 -4.99
N ASP A 34 7.20 3.78 -5.04
CA ASP A 34 7.46 4.53 -6.27
C ASP A 34 8.18 3.66 -7.30
N ALA A 35 9.11 2.80 -6.86
CA ALA A 35 9.79 1.84 -7.74
C ALA A 35 8.85 0.78 -8.33
N LEU A 36 7.82 0.36 -7.59
CA LEU A 36 6.89 -0.69 -8.00
C LEU A 36 5.67 -0.18 -8.79
N LEU A 37 5.37 1.11 -8.69
CA LEU A 37 4.10 1.69 -9.14
C LEU A 37 3.83 1.49 -10.64
N GLY A 38 4.88 1.53 -11.48
CA GLY A 38 4.78 1.35 -12.92
C GLY A 38 3.78 2.33 -13.56
N ALA A 39 2.74 1.80 -14.24
CA ALA A 39 1.67 2.59 -14.85
C ALA A 39 0.55 3.02 -13.87
N GLY A 40 0.71 2.72 -12.58
CA GLY A 40 -0.22 3.11 -11.54
C GLY A 40 -0.08 4.57 -11.12
N ALA A 41 -1.04 5.04 -10.34
CA ALA A 41 -0.96 6.34 -9.67
C ALA A 41 -1.47 6.22 -8.24
N VAL A 42 -0.85 6.97 -7.34
CA VAL A 42 -1.25 7.04 -5.94
C VAL A 42 -2.32 8.11 -5.78
N PHE A 43 -3.38 7.80 -5.01
CA PHE A 43 -4.40 8.78 -4.65
C PHE A 43 -4.50 9.04 -3.14
N SER A 44 -3.88 8.19 -2.30
CA SER A 44 -3.82 8.38 -0.85
C SER A 44 -2.61 7.67 -0.27
N ARG A 45 -1.96 8.26 0.74
CA ARG A 45 -0.90 7.65 1.55
C ARG A 45 -1.14 7.98 3.02
N ALA A 46 -0.96 6.99 3.87
CA ALA A 46 -0.83 7.14 5.32
C ALA A 46 0.51 6.53 5.75
N TYR A 47 1.09 7.09 6.81
CA TYR A 47 2.41 6.70 7.31
C TYR A 47 2.32 6.23 8.76
N ALA A 48 3.01 5.14 9.10
CA ALA A 48 3.19 4.69 10.49
C ALA A 48 4.36 5.43 11.17
N ALA A 49 5.35 5.83 10.39
CA ALA A 49 6.52 6.61 10.79
C ALA A 49 7.06 7.38 9.59
N PRO A 50 7.94 8.39 9.76
CA PRO A 50 8.56 9.09 8.64
C PRO A 50 9.19 8.12 7.63
N GLY A 51 8.74 8.17 6.37
CA GLY A 51 9.22 7.31 5.29
C GLY A 51 8.65 5.87 5.28
N ALA A 52 7.87 5.46 6.29
CA ALA A 52 7.27 4.13 6.38
C ALA A 52 5.75 4.19 6.18
N VAL A 53 5.29 3.78 5.00
CA VAL A 53 3.88 3.76 4.58
C VAL A 53 3.14 2.67 5.34
N SER A 54 2.05 3.05 6.01
CA SER A 54 1.13 2.12 6.68
C SER A 54 -0.02 1.70 5.76
N THR A 55 -0.58 2.64 5.00
CA THR A 55 -1.68 2.36 4.08
C THR A 55 -1.51 3.19 2.81
N ILE A 56 -1.82 2.61 1.66
CA ILE A 56 -1.76 3.29 0.37
C ILE A 56 -2.96 2.96 -0.51
N GLY A 57 -3.53 4.01 -1.10
CA GLY A 57 -4.58 3.92 -2.13
C GLY A 57 -4.00 4.13 -3.51
N LEU A 58 -4.24 3.17 -4.40
CA LEU A 58 -3.66 3.12 -5.75
C LEU A 58 -4.74 2.94 -6.81
N ARG A 59 -4.54 3.61 -7.95
CA ARG A 59 -5.35 3.41 -9.17
C ARG A 59 -4.48 2.87 -10.29
N PHE A 60 -5.01 1.91 -11.04
CA PHE A 60 -4.35 1.30 -12.20
C PHE A 60 -5.23 1.36 -13.44
N PRO A 61 -4.62 1.49 -14.64
CA PRO A 61 -5.34 1.57 -15.90
C PRO A 61 -6.01 0.23 -16.28
N SER A 62 -5.45 -0.91 -15.87
CA SER A 62 -6.02 -2.23 -16.12
C SER A 62 -5.82 -3.18 -14.92
N CYS A 63 -6.58 -4.29 -14.92
CA CYS A 63 -6.47 -5.34 -13.90
C CYS A 63 -5.08 -5.98 -13.92
N TYR A 64 -4.52 -6.19 -15.11
CA TYR A 64 -3.18 -6.75 -15.30
C TYR A 64 -2.10 -5.94 -14.56
N HIS A 65 -2.09 -4.62 -14.71
CA HIS A 65 -1.14 -3.75 -14.00
C HIS A 65 -1.34 -3.83 -12.48
N ALA A 66 -2.60 -3.82 -12.02
CA ALA A 66 -2.90 -3.93 -10.60
C ALA A 66 -2.42 -5.27 -10.02
N GLU A 67 -2.58 -6.38 -10.75
CA GLU A 67 -2.16 -7.71 -10.31
C GLU A 67 -0.64 -7.86 -10.25
N GLN A 68 0.09 -7.34 -11.24
CA GLN A 68 1.56 -7.31 -11.21
C GLN A 68 2.09 -6.51 -10.01
N PHE A 69 1.47 -5.36 -9.71
CA PHE A 69 1.79 -4.60 -8.51
C PHE A 69 1.50 -5.41 -7.25
N CYS A 70 0.33 -6.05 -7.15
CA CYS A 70 -0.08 -6.83 -5.98
C CYS A 70 0.88 -7.98 -5.68
N LEU A 71 1.38 -8.67 -6.71
CA LEU A 71 2.37 -9.73 -6.54
C LEU A 71 3.70 -9.15 -6.04
N SER A 72 4.20 -8.12 -6.73
CA SER A 72 5.50 -7.52 -6.43
C SER A 72 5.53 -6.91 -5.02
N VAL A 73 4.49 -6.17 -4.62
CA VAL A 73 4.44 -5.50 -3.32
C VAL A 73 4.37 -6.49 -2.16
N ARG A 74 3.77 -7.68 -2.34
CA ARG A 74 3.75 -8.74 -1.32
C ARG A 74 5.14 -9.30 -1.07
N GLU A 75 5.88 -9.60 -2.13
CA GLU A 75 7.23 -10.13 -2.02
C GLU A 75 8.17 -9.11 -1.38
N VAL A 76 8.14 -7.86 -1.87
CA VAL A 76 8.95 -6.78 -1.30
C VAL A 76 8.58 -6.51 0.16
N ALA A 77 7.29 -6.49 0.52
CA ALA A 77 6.87 -6.32 1.91
C ALA A 77 7.45 -7.39 2.84
N ASN A 78 7.38 -8.66 2.44
CA ASN A 78 7.95 -9.76 3.21
C ASN A 78 9.47 -9.61 3.40
N LEU A 79 10.19 -9.23 2.33
CA LEU A 79 11.65 -9.01 2.37
C LEU A 79 12.04 -7.80 3.23
N LEU A 80 11.15 -6.82 3.37
CA LEU A 80 11.38 -5.61 4.17
C LEU A 80 10.74 -5.67 5.56
N GLY A 81 10.42 -6.87 6.04
CA GLY A 81 10.00 -7.09 7.42
C GLY A 81 8.65 -6.47 7.77
N THR A 82 7.74 -6.40 6.80
CA THR A 82 6.32 -6.06 6.97
C THR A 82 5.46 -7.06 6.18
N ARG A 83 4.14 -6.85 6.10
CA ARG A 83 3.23 -7.68 5.31
C ARG A 83 2.17 -6.82 4.64
N ALA A 84 2.02 -7.00 3.33
CA ALA A 84 1.00 -6.32 2.53
C ALA A 84 -0.33 -7.07 2.55
N HIS A 85 -1.37 -6.41 3.06
CA HIS A 85 -2.77 -6.82 3.00
C HIS A 85 -3.47 -6.02 1.90
N ILE A 86 -3.99 -6.70 0.88
CA ILE A 86 -4.49 -6.07 -0.34
C ILE A 86 -6.00 -6.18 -0.40
N HIS A 87 -6.66 -5.04 -0.54
CA HIS A 87 -8.10 -4.91 -0.70
C HIS A 87 -8.39 -4.33 -2.08
N LYS A 88 -9.00 -5.13 -2.96
CA LYS A 88 -9.52 -4.65 -4.25
C LYS A 88 -10.84 -3.91 -3.97
N VAL A 89 -10.96 -2.69 -4.47
CA VAL A 89 -12.19 -1.89 -4.30
C VAL A 89 -13.20 -2.32 -5.37
N PRO A 90 -14.41 -2.76 -4.98
CA PRO A 90 -15.47 -3.08 -5.94
C PRO A 90 -15.83 -1.88 -6.81
N ALA A 91 -16.22 -2.12 -8.07
CA ALA A 91 -16.46 -1.05 -9.04
C ALA A 91 -17.50 -0.03 -8.57
N GLU A 92 -18.53 -0.50 -7.87
CA GLU A 92 -19.61 0.28 -7.26
C GLU A 92 -19.13 1.23 -6.15
N HIS A 93 -17.98 0.95 -5.51
CA HIS A 93 -17.45 1.74 -4.40
C HIS A 93 -16.31 2.68 -4.81
N VAL A 94 -15.82 2.58 -6.06
CA VAL A 94 -14.67 3.35 -6.55
C VAL A 94 -14.84 4.85 -6.33
N ARG A 95 -16.01 5.40 -6.68
CA ARG A 95 -16.27 6.84 -6.56
C ARG A 95 -16.23 7.30 -5.10
N ASN A 96 -16.94 6.59 -4.22
CA ASN A 96 -17.00 6.93 -2.80
C ASN A 96 -15.62 6.86 -2.15
N THR A 97 -14.83 5.82 -2.46
CA THR A 97 -13.46 5.67 -1.94
C THR A 97 -12.55 6.82 -2.38
N LEU A 98 -12.66 7.30 -3.61
CA LEU A 98 -11.90 8.46 -4.08
C LEU A 98 -12.35 9.75 -3.38
N GLU A 99 -13.67 9.96 -3.26
CA GLU A 99 -14.22 11.15 -2.60
C GLU A 99 -13.86 11.21 -1.10
N GLU A 100 -13.84 10.08 -0.41
CA GLU A 100 -13.36 9.99 0.97
C GLU A 100 -11.86 10.28 1.07
N ALA A 101 -11.05 9.69 0.19
CA ALA A 101 -9.61 9.93 0.16
C ALA A 101 -9.27 11.42 -0.05
N THR A 102 -9.99 12.11 -0.94
CA THR A 102 -9.82 13.55 -1.16
C THR A 102 -10.19 14.36 0.09
N ARG A 103 -11.35 14.08 0.71
CA ARG A 103 -11.81 14.78 1.92
C ARG A 103 -10.82 14.64 3.09
N HIS A 104 -10.20 13.47 3.25
CA HIS A 104 -9.22 13.25 4.30
C HIS A 104 -7.82 13.76 3.95
N GLY A 105 -7.46 13.80 2.65
CA GLY A 105 -6.21 14.39 2.18
C GLY A 105 -6.15 15.91 2.34
N GLU A 106 -7.29 16.60 2.16
CA GLU A 106 -7.41 18.05 2.35
C GLU A 106 -7.39 18.48 3.83
N SER A 107 -7.68 17.57 4.76
CA SER A 107 -7.69 17.87 6.20
C SER A 107 -6.31 17.85 6.87
N LEU A 108 -5.24 17.55 6.12
CA LEU A 108 -3.86 17.46 6.61
C LEU A 108 -2.93 18.56 6.04
N VAL A 109 -3.50 19.66 5.54
CA VAL A 109 -2.76 20.87 5.13
C VAL A 109 -2.80 21.92 6.22
#